data_AF-A0AAV3MBK7-F1
#
_entry.id   AF-A0AAV3MBK7-F1
#
_cell.length_a   1.000
_cell.length_b   1.000
_cell.length_c   1.000
_cell.angle_alpha   90.00
_cell.angle_beta   90.00
_cell.angle_gamma   90.00
#
_symmetry.space_group_name_H-M   'P 1'
#
loop_
_entity.id
_entity.type
_entity.pdbx_description
1 polymer ?
#
loop_
_entity_poly.entity_id
_entity_poly.type
_entity_poly.pdbx_seq_one_letter_code
_entity_poly.pdbx_strand_id
1 'polypeptide(L)'
;MRLTFTGTADSTDITSLYKNNGTATNIAIQLQSGDGATPLGNSKVLTIPTNGQPLVSIPLRTRAFSSLGNGTSGTLSANITATITYL
;
A
#
# COMPACT_ATOMS: atom_id res chain seq x y z
N MET A 1 1.30 17.14 7.56
CA MET A 1 1.39 16.77 6.12
C MET A 1 0.38 15.68 5.80
N ARG A 2 -0.02 15.55 4.53
CA ARG A 2 -0.96 14.52 4.08
C ARG A 2 -0.34 13.69 2.95
N LEU A 3 -0.31 12.37 3.11
CA LEU A 3 0.11 11.43 2.05
C LEU A 3 -1.11 10.75 1.48
N THR A 4 -1.26 10.76 0.15
CA THR A 4 -2.28 9.99 -0.55
C THR A 4 -1.60 8.90 -1.37
N PHE A 5 -1.99 7.65 -1.15
CA PHE A 5 -1.45 6.50 -1.86
C PHE A 5 -2.38 6.11 -3.01
N THR A 6 -1.85 5.98 -4.22
CA THR A 6 -2.62 5.59 -5.40
C THR A 6 -1.95 4.46 -6.16
N GLY A 7 -2.76 3.65 -6.85
CA GLY A 7 -2.32 2.51 -7.64
C GLY A 7 -3.50 1.69 -8.11
N THR A 8 -3.24 0.62 -8.87
CA THR A 8 -4.32 -0.28 -9.32
C THR A 8 -4.77 -1.15 -8.16
N ALA A 9 -6.03 -0.96 -7.73
CA ALA A 9 -6.61 -1.76 -6.66
C ALA A 9 -6.84 -3.21 -7.13
N ASP A 10 -6.66 -4.17 -6.23
CA ASP A 10 -7.00 -5.57 -6.50
C ASP A 10 -8.53 -5.75 -6.45
N SER A 11 -9.10 -6.52 -7.39
CA SER A 11 -10.56 -6.70 -7.44
C SER A 11 -11.11 -7.52 -6.28
N THR A 12 -10.28 -8.32 -5.60
CA THR A 12 -10.70 -9.11 -4.43
C THR A 12 -10.82 -8.26 -3.16
N ASP A 13 -10.11 -7.13 -3.09
CA ASP A 13 -10.27 -6.11 -2.05
C ASP A 13 -9.77 -4.76 -2.58
N ILE A 14 -10.72 -3.98 -3.10
CA ILE A 14 -10.43 -2.67 -3.71
C ILE A 14 -9.97 -1.62 -2.70
N THR A 15 -10.12 -1.88 -1.40
CA THR A 15 -9.90 -0.90 -0.34
C THR A 15 -8.53 -1.01 0.31
N SER A 16 -7.96 -2.21 0.34
CA SER A 16 -6.74 -2.51 1.09
C SER A 16 -5.62 -3.12 0.25
N LEU A 17 -5.92 -3.65 -0.94
CA LEU A 17 -4.95 -4.40 -1.75
C LEU A 17 -4.66 -3.72 -3.08
N TYR A 18 -3.42 -3.89 -3.54
CA TYR A 18 -2.97 -3.53 -4.87
C TYR A 18 -2.83 -4.77 -5.72
N LYS A 19 -3.30 -4.66 -6.97
CA LYS A 19 -3.22 -5.73 -7.96
C LYS A 19 -1.77 -6.12 -8.21
N ASN A 20 -1.51 -7.43 -8.25
CA ASN A 20 -0.25 -7.93 -8.80
C ASN A 20 -0.23 -7.83 -10.33
N ASN A 21 0.76 -7.12 -10.86
CA ASN A 21 1.05 -7.01 -12.30
C ASN A 21 2.13 -8.00 -12.78
N GLY A 22 2.66 -8.83 -11.88
CA GLY A 22 3.55 -9.94 -12.21
C GLY A 22 2.80 -11.19 -12.66
N THR A 23 3.50 -12.32 -12.71
CA THR A 23 2.95 -13.59 -13.23
C THR A 23 2.27 -14.46 -12.17
N ALA A 24 2.54 -14.23 -10.88
CA ALA A 24 1.87 -14.99 -9.81
C ALA A 24 0.39 -14.62 -9.74
N THR A 25 -0.47 -15.64 -9.65
CA THR A 25 -1.92 -15.50 -9.52
C THR A 25 -2.38 -15.74 -8.09
N ASN A 26 -3.58 -15.27 -7.74
CA ASN A 26 -4.17 -15.33 -6.40
C ASN A 26 -3.31 -14.69 -5.30
N ILE A 27 -2.41 -13.78 -5.65
CA ILE A 27 -1.60 -13.00 -4.72
C ILE A 27 -1.71 -11.53 -5.12
N ALA A 28 -2.00 -10.69 -4.15
CA ALA A 28 -1.99 -9.23 -4.24
C ALA A 28 -0.89 -8.66 -3.34
N ILE A 29 -0.69 -7.34 -3.41
CA ILE A 29 0.28 -6.61 -2.60
C ILE A 29 -0.48 -5.74 -1.60
N GLN A 30 -0.12 -5.80 -0.33
CA GLN A 30 -0.68 -4.92 0.70
C GLN A 30 0.40 -3.98 1.25
N LEU A 31 0.20 -2.68 1.09
CA LEU A 31 0.94 -1.63 1.80
C LEU A 31 0.23 -1.32 3.11
N GLN A 32 0.99 -1.10 4.17
CA GLN A 32 0.46 -0.73 5.49
C GLN A 32 1.32 0.35 6.15
N SER A 33 0.75 1.00 7.17
CA SER A 33 1.52 1.79 8.14
C SER A 33 2.66 0.98 8.76
N GLY A 34 3.65 1.63 9.38
CA GLY A 34 4.82 0.95 9.94
C GLY A 34 4.49 -0.10 11.00
N ASP A 35 3.51 0.17 11.87
CA ASP A 35 2.94 -0.79 12.82
C ASP A 35 2.07 -1.88 12.15
N GLY A 36 1.77 -1.65 10.87
CA GLY A 36 0.76 -2.23 10.00
C GLY A 36 -0.56 -2.59 10.62
N ALA A 37 -1.06 -1.70 11.49
CA ALA A 37 -2.45 -1.64 11.86
C ALA A 37 -3.32 -1.15 10.70
N THR A 38 -2.80 -0.27 9.83
CA THR A 38 -3.60 0.41 8.80
C THR A 38 -3.18 0.00 7.40
N PRO A 39 -4.03 -0.70 6.62
CA PRO A 39 -3.83 -0.88 5.20
C PRO A 39 -3.97 0.44 4.44
N LEU A 40 -3.02 0.68 3.54
CA LEU A 40 -2.91 1.90 2.74
C LEU A 40 -3.15 1.56 1.27
N GLY A 41 -4.36 1.09 0.95
CA GLY A 41 -4.79 0.77 -0.42
C GLY A 41 -5.04 2.01 -1.30
N ASN A 42 -5.59 1.80 -2.50
CA ASN A 42 -5.81 2.89 -3.45
C ASN A 42 -6.70 4.02 -2.86
N SER A 43 -6.27 5.27 -3.07
CA SER A 43 -6.88 6.49 -2.55
C SER A 43 -6.87 6.63 -1.02
N LYS A 44 -6.17 5.76 -0.27
CA LYS A 44 -6.04 5.91 1.18
C LYS A 44 -5.10 7.05 1.52
N VAL A 45 -5.38 7.66 2.66
CA VAL A 45 -4.67 8.84 3.17
C VAL A 45 -4.02 8.50 4.50
N LEU A 46 -2.75 8.89 4.66
CA LEU A 46 -2.05 8.89 5.93
C LEU A 46 -1.70 10.33 6.30
N THR A 47 -2.20 10.77 7.46
CA THR A 47 -1.88 12.09 8.00
C THR A 47 -0.74 11.95 8.99
N ILE A 48 0.35 12.69 8.77
CA ILE A 48 1.52 12.70 9.63
C ILE A 48 1.69 14.10 10.23
N PRO A 49 1.69 14.25 11.56
CA PRO A 49 2.02 15.50 12.21
C PRO A 49 3.51 15.79 12.03
N THR A 50 3.85 17.00 11.57
CA THR A 50 5.25 17.41 11.40
C THR A 50 5.86 17.94 12.69
N ASN A 51 5.04 18.44 13.62
CA ASN A 51 5.46 18.99 14.92
C ASN A 51 6.63 20.00 14.80
N GLY A 52 6.67 20.78 13.71
CA GLY A 52 7.74 21.73 13.42
C GLY A 52 9.09 21.11 13.08
N GLN A 53 9.19 19.79 12.91
CA GLN A 53 10.43 19.10 12.62
C GLN A 53 10.82 19.26 11.14
N PRO A 54 12.11 19.56 10.85
CA PRO A 54 12.60 19.69 9.48
C PRO A 54 12.73 18.33 8.78
N LEU A 55 12.78 17.23 9.54
CA LEU A 55 12.84 15.86 9.05
C LEU A 55 11.72 15.04 9.68
N VAL A 56 10.98 14.32 8.85
CA VAL A 56 9.90 13.43 9.29
C VAL A 56 10.10 12.06 8.65
N SER A 57 10.20 11.02 9.47
CA SER A 57 10.25 9.62 9.01
C SER A 57 8.85 9.03 8.93
N ILE A 58 8.57 8.31 7.85
CA ILE A 58 7.26 7.69 7.60
C ILE A 58 7.49 6.18 7.43
N PRO A 59 7.41 5.40 8.52
CA PRO A 59 7.61 3.96 8.43
C PRO A 59 6.43 3.33 7.71
N LEU A 60 6.73 2.50 6.72
CA LEU A 60 5.76 1.75 5.93
C LEU A 60 6.22 0.28 5.85
N ARG A 61 5.28 -0.63 5.68
CA ARG A 61 5.59 -2.04 5.41
C ARG A 61 4.75 -2.58 4.27
N THR A 62 5.32 -3.51 3.52
CA THR A 62 4.64 -4.19 2.43
C THR A 62 4.66 -5.70 2.64
N ARG A 63 3.61 -6.38 2.18
CA ARG A 63 3.57 -7.85 2.15
C ARG A 63 2.81 -8.34 0.92
N ALA A 64 3.17 -9.54 0.46
CA ALA A 64 2.31 -10.33 -0.40
C ALA A 64 1.12 -10.86 0.41
N PHE A 65 -0.08 -10.88 -0.18
CA PHE A 65 -1.30 -11.30 0.51
C PHE A 65 -2.24 -12.05 -0.45
N SER A 66 -2.75 -13.20 -0.02
CA SER A 66 -3.70 -14.00 -0.79
C SER A 66 -5.02 -14.09 -0.02
N SER A 67 -6.03 -13.34 -0.46
CA SER A 67 -7.37 -13.32 0.16
C SER A 67 -8.13 -14.62 -0.06
N LEU A 68 -7.91 -15.27 -1.21
CA LEU A 68 -8.59 -16.49 -1.65
C LEU A 68 -7.78 -17.77 -1.39
N GLY A 69 -6.55 -17.65 -0.90
CA GLY A 69 -5.60 -18.76 -0.84
C GLY A 69 -5.11 -19.19 -2.23
N ASN A 70 -4.37 -20.31 -2.28
CA ASN A 70 -3.87 -20.92 -3.53
C ASN A 70 -3.04 -19.96 -4.40
N GLY A 71 -2.20 -19.14 -3.77
CA GLY A 71 -1.21 -18.31 -4.47
C GLY A 71 -0.26 -19.18 -5.30
N THR A 72 -0.02 -18.79 -6.56
CA THR A 72 0.87 -19.54 -7.46
C THR A 72 2.27 -18.96 -7.49
N SER A 73 3.23 -19.75 -7.99
CA SER A 73 4.60 -19.29 -8.21
C SER A 73 4.67 -18.31 -9.37
N GLY A 74 5.50 -17.28 -9.23
CA GLY A 74 5.69 -16.26 -10.26
C GLY A 74 6.24 -14.98 -9.69
N THR A 75 6.28 -13.94 -10.52
CA THR A 75 6.75 -12.62 -10.11
C THR A 75 5.63 -11.83 -9.42
N LEU A 76 6.04 -10.95 -8.50
CA LEU A 76 5.18 -9.95 -7.87
C LEU A 76 5.65 -8.56 -8.27
N SER A 77 4.75 -7.71 -8.74
CA SER A 77 5.05 -6.33 -9.11
C SER A 77 3.82 -5.44 -8.96
N ALA A 78 3.98 -4.28 -8.34
CA ALA A 78 2.94 -3.27 -8.24
C ALA A 78 3.60 -1.88 -8.20
N ASN A 79 2.94 -0.90 -8.81
CA ASN A 79 3.34 0.51 -8.74
C ASN A 79 2.40 1.22 -7.78
N ILE A 80 2.95 1.80 -6.72
CA ILE A 80 2.21 2.58 -5.72
C ILE A 80 2.83 3.97 -5.66
N THR A 81 2.03 5.00 -5.94
CA THR A 81 2.44 6.39 -5.90
C THR A 81 2.01 7.00 -4.57
N ALA A 82 2.94 7.64 -3.87
CA ALA A 82 2.65 8.43 -2.67
C ALA A 82 2.75 9.93 -3.01
N THR A 83 1.62 10.63 -3.00
CA THR A 83 1.57 12.09 -3.19
C THR A 83 1.55 12.79 -1.84
N ILE A 84 2.57 13.62 -1.59
CA ILE A 84 2.67 14.44 -0.38
C ILE A 84 2.05 15.81 -0.65
N THR A 85 1.14 16.23 0.21
CA THR A 85 0.58 17.59 0.23
C THR A 85 0.91 18.26 1.56
N TYR A 86 1.44 19.48 1.48
CA TYR A 86 1.66 20.35 2.63
C TYR A 86 0.37 21.12 2.90
N LEU A 87 -0.01 21.19 4.18
CA LEU A 87 -1.17 21.92 4.67
C LEU A 87 -0.67 23.14 5.46
#